data_AF-A0AAN8PJA1-F1
#
_entry.id   AF-A0AAN8PJA1-F1
#
_cell.length_a   1.000
_cell.length_b   1.000
_cell.length_c   1.000
_cell.angle_alpha   90.00
_cell.angle_beta   90.00
_cell.angle_gamma   90.00
#
_symmetry.space_group_name_H-M   'P 1'
#
loop_
_entity.id
_entity.type
_entity.pdbx_description
1 polymer ?
#
loop_
_entity_poly.entity_id
_entity_poly.type
_entity_poly.pdbx_seq_one_letter_code
_entity_poly.pdbx_strand_id
1 'polypeptide(L)'
;MIHISDNDPYPVQALPTCNHALSVCQLEQNCIKLFEDFKLHCKVRDGMCKMESRDMCMEAWKSLRSTPMLGCICPNNPMKRRCDRIFNIVHNNPCIELLLDLQNSIILKATPGRR
;
A
#
# COMPACT_ATOMS: atom_id res chain seq x y z
N MET A 1 -22.50 -17.03 -0.95
CA MET A 1 -23.34 -15.83 -0.76
C MET A 1 -23.24 -15.46 0.70
N ILE A 2 -22.67 -14.30 1.02
CA ILE A 2 -22.61 -13.79 2.40
C ILE A 2 -23.84 -12.92 2.60
N HIS A 3 -24.63 -13.23 3.62
CA HIS A 3 -25.81 -12.45 4.02
C HIS A 3 -25.36 -11.12 4.63
N ILE A 4 -25.86 -10.01 4.10
CA ILE A 4 -25.77 -8.68 4.71
C ILE A 4 -27.10 -8.45 5.43
N SER A 5 -27.05 -8.21 6.73
CA SER A 5 -28.22 -7.93 7.57
C SER A 5 -28.54 -6.43 7.52
N ASP A 6 -29.80 -6.08 7.29
CA ASP A 6 -30.37 -4.75 7.01
C ASP A 6 -30.33 -3.73 8.19
N ASN A 7 -29.37 -3.82 9.13
CA ASN A 7 -29.27 -2.90 10.28
C ASN A 7 -27.84 -2.42 10.59
N ASP A 8 -26.99 -2.23 9.57
CA ASP A 8 -25.67 -1.63 9.75
C ASP A 8 -25.67 -0.16 9.27
N PRO A 9 -25.36 0.85 10.12
CA PRO A 9 -25.27 2.25 9.69
C PRO A 9 -24.12 2.51 8.70
N TYR A 10 -23.27 1.53 8.42
CA TYR A 10 -22.21 1.64 7.42
C TYR A 10 -22.44 0.68 6.25
N PRO A 11 -22.73 1.19 5.04
CA PRO A 11 -22.80 0.34 3.86
C PRO A 11 -21.40 -0.21 3.56
N VAL A 12 -21.37 -1.48 3.19
CA VAL A 12 -20.17 -2.16 2.68
C VAL A 12 -19.50 -1.29 1.61
N GLN A 13 -18.16 -1.11 1.71
CA GLN A 13 -17.24 -0.49 0.73
C GLN A 13 -16.83 1.00 0.88
N ALA A 14 -16.79 1.59 2.09
CA ALA A 14 -16.02 2.83 2.28
C ALA A 14 -14.56 2.50 2.69
N LEU A 15 -13.59 2.89 1.87
CA LEU A 15 -12.16 2.75 2.23
C LEU A 15 -11.85 3.62 3.48
N PRO A 16 -11.12 3.11 4.48
CA PRO A 16 -10.74 3.90 5.64
C PRO A 16 -9.82 5.06 5.26
N THR A 17 -9.76 6.10 6.09
CA THR A 17 -8.71 7.12 5.92
C THR A 17 -7.33 6.52 6.24
N CYS A 18 -6.25 6.98 5.61
CA CYS A 18 -4.91 6.44 5.94
C CYS A 18 -4.49 6.69 7.40
N ASN A 19 -4.98 7.76 8.02
CA ASN A 19 -4.81 7.97 9.46
C ASN A 19 -5.49 6.85 10.27
N HIS A 20 -6.74 6.52 9.94
CA HIS A 20 -7.48 5.47 10.63
C HIS A 20 -6.88 4.08 10.36
N ALA A 21 -6.51 3.79 9.11
CA ALA A 21 -5.83 2.55 8.74
C ALA A 21 -4.55 2.36 9.56
N LEU A 22 -3.73 3.41 9.71
CA LEU A 22 -2.53 3.35 10.55
C LEU A 22 -2.87 3.14 12.03
N SER A 23 -3.88 3.84 12.56
CA SER A 23 -4.30 3.66 13.96
C SER A 23 -4.76 2.23 14.24
N VAL A 24 -5.54 1.62 13.34
CA VAL A 24 -5.95 0.21 13.46
C VAL A 24 -4.74 -0.72 13.32
N CYS A 25 -3.85 -0.45 12.36
CA CYS A 25 -2.65 -1.23 12.15
C CYS A 25 -1.73 -1.23 13.38
N GLN A 26 -1.63 -0.12 14.09
CA GLN A 26 -0.85 0.00 15.33
C GLN A 26 -1.39 -0.84 16.49
N LEU A 27 -2.69 -1.19 16.47
CA LEU A 27 -3.30 -2.06 17.48
C LEU A 27 -3.03 -3.55 17.21
N GLU A 28 -2.64 -3.90 15.98
CA GLU A 28 -2.43 -5.29 15.55
C GLU A 28 -0.94 -5.52 15.27
N GLN A 29 -0.30 -6.36 16.09
CA GLN A 29 1.16 -6.52 16.09
C GLN A 29 1.73 -6.98 14.74
N ASN A 30 1.02 -7.87 14.04
CA ASN A 30 1.47 -8.33 12.74
C ASN A 30 1.37 -7.20 11.70
N CYS A 31 0.28 -6.44 11.68
CA CYS A 31 0.09 -5.32 10.77
C CYS A 31 1.18 -4.27 10.93
N ILE A 32 1.43 -3.80 12.15
CA ILE A 32 2.44 -2.76 12.36
C ILE A 32 3.83 -3.24 11.98
N LYS A 33 4.15 -4.52 12.22
CA LYS A 33 5.39 -5.13 11.76
C LYS A 33 5.50 -5.10 10.23
N LEU A 34 4.47 -5.55 9.52
CA LEU A 34 4.45 -5.53 8.06
C LEU A 34 4.61 -4.11 7.49
N PHE A 35 4.02 -3.11 8.15
CA PHE A 35 4.18 -1.71 7.75
C PHE A 35 5.59 -1.17 7.98
N GLU A 36 6.22 -1.50 9.11
CA GLU A 36 7.61 -1.11 9.38
C GLU A 36 8.61 -1.84 8.48
N ASP A 37 8.39 -3.14 8.21
CA ASP A 37 9.19 -3.91 7.25
C ASP A 37 9.10 -3.30 5.84
N PHE A 38 7.90 -2.88 5.42
CA PHE A 38 7.72 -2.16 4.17
C PHE A 38 8.49 -0.83 4.14
N LYS A 39 8.44 -0.03 5.21
CA LYS A 39 9.20 1.23 5.29
C LYS A 39 10.71 1.00 5.26
N LEU A 40 11.18 -0.09 5.86
CA LEU A 40 12.58 -0.47 5.90
C LEU A 40 13.07 -0.87 4.51
N HIS A 41 12.35 -1.76 3.83
CA HIS A 41 12.80 -2.34 2.57
C HIS A 41 12.46 -1.48 1.34
N CYS A 42 11.32 -0.78 1.34
CA CYS A 42 10.91 0.17 0.30
C CYS A 42 11.20 1.61 0.71
N LYS A 43 12.44 1.84 1.16
CA LYS A 43 12.91 3.10 1.74
C LYS A 43 12.89 4.23 0.72
N VAL A 44 12.22 5.32 1.09
CA VAL A 44 12.18 6.58 0.32
C VAL A 44 12.85 7.68 1.13
N ARG A 45 13.75 8.44 0.51
CA ARG A 45 14.32 9.66 1.10
C ARG A 45 14.33 10.76 0.06
N ASP A 46 13.93 11.96 0.47
CA ASP A 46 13.86 13.15 -0.38
C ASP A 46 13.06 12.91 -1.68
N GLY A 47 11.97 12.13 -1.57
CA GLY A 47 11.12 11.75 -2.71
C GLY A 47 11.75 10.72 -3.66
N MET A 48 12.95 10.23 -3.38
CA MET A 48 13.66 9.25 -4.21
C MET A 48 13.69 7.88 -3.55
N CYS A 49 13.56 6.83 -4.38
CA CYS A 49 13.77 5.47 -3.92
C CYS A 49 15.23 5.25 -3.49
N LYS A 50 15.41 4.64 -2.32
CA LYS A 50 16.69 4.25 -1.70
C LYS A 50 16.65 2.81 -1.17
N MET A 51 15.83 1.95 -1.77
CA MET A 51 15.80 0.52 -1.43
C MET A 51 17.16 -0.13 -1.72
N GLU A 52 17.55 -1.09 -0.87
CA GLU A 52 18.81 -1.82 -1.02
C GLU A 52 18.63 -3.13 -1.80
N SER A 53 17.46 -3.77 -1.66
CA SER A 53 17.11 -5.00 -2.38
C SER A 53 15.71 -4.88 -2.98
N ARG A 54 15.64 -5.13 -4.30
CA ARG A 54 14.38 -5.16 -5.05
C ARG A 54 13.46 -6.27 -4.54
N ASP A 55 14.02 -7.44 -4.29
CA ASP A 55 13.24 -8.62 -3.88
C ASP A 55 12.65 -8.42 -2.49
N MET A 56 13.44 -7.91 -1.53
CA MET A 56 12.93 -7.62 -0.18
C MET A 56 11.85 -6.54 -0.19
N CYS A 57 12.01 -5.48 -0.99
CA CYS A 57 10.97 -4.45 -1.12
C CYS A 57 9.69 -5.04 -1.76
N MET A 58 9.84 -5.84 -2.81
CA MET A 58 8.70 -6.47 -3.48
C MET A 58 7.95 -7.44 -2.54
N GLU A 59 8.66 -8.22 -1.75
CA GLU A 59 8.09 -9.12 -0.75
C GLU A 59 7.36 -8.34 0.35
N ALA A 60 8.01 -7.33 0.93
CA ALA A 60 7.40 -6.49 1.95
C ALA A 60 6.13 -5.78 1.43
N TRP A 61 6.14 -5.29 0.18
CA TRP A 61 4.96 -4.71 -0.46
C TRP A 61 3.83 -5.72 -0.62
N LYS A 62 4.13 -6.93 -1.12
CA LYS A 62 3.13 -8.01 -1.25
C LYS A 62 2.50 -8.35 0.10
N SER A 63 3.31 -8.47 1.15
CA SER A 63 2.84 -8.74 2.50
C SER A 63 1.95 -7.61 3.02
N LEU A 64 2.33 -6.35 2.79
CA LEU A 64 1.54 -5.18 3.19
C LEU A 64 0.14 -5.15 2.54
N ARG A 65 -0.05 -5.72 1.35
CA ARG A 65 -1.36 -5.78 0.67
C ARG A 65 -2.45 -6.51 1.47
N SER A 66 -2.07 -7.35 2.42
CA SER A 66 -3.00 -8.03 3.32
C SER A 66 -3.53 -7.14 4.45
N THR A 67 -2.98 -5.93 4.60
CA THR A 67 -3.29 -4.99 5.68
C THR A 67 -4.19 -3.85 5.20
N PRO A 68 -4.90 -3.15 6.11
CA PRO A 68 -5.69 -1.96 5.75
C PRO A 68 -4.84 -0.79 5.23
N MET A 69 -3.51 -0.84 5.39
CA MET A 69 -2.60 0.25 4.99
C MET A 69 -2.58 0.48 3.48
N LEU A 70 -2.88 -0.53 2.67
CA LEU A 70 -2.82 -0.46 1.20
C LEU A 70 -4.20 -0.19 0.56
N GLY A 71 -5.23 0.02 1.37
CA GLY A 71 -6.60 0.29 0.92
C GLY A 71 -7.15 1.56 1.53
N CYS A 72 -6.33 2.59 1.73
CA CYS A 72 -6.73 3.79 2.43
C CYS A 72 -6.81 5.02 1.52
N ILE A 73 -7.63 5.99 1.92
CA ILE A 73 -7.83 7.25 1.18
C ILE A 73 -7.56 8.48 2.06
N CYS A 74 -7.41 9.64 1.43
CA CYS A 74 -7.25 10.91 2.13
C CYS A 74 -8.29 11.95 1.66
N PRO A 75 -9.44 12.06 2.35
CA PRO A 75 -10.47 13.05 2.01
C PRO A 75 -9.98 14.48 2.28
N ASN A 76 -10.58 15.44 1.58
CA ASN A 76 -10.22 16.86 1.71
C ASN A 76 -10.78 17.47 3.01
N ASN A 77 -9.99 17.41 4.08
CA ASN A 77 -10.33 17.95 5.39
C ASN A 77 -9.07 18.52 6.09
N PRO A 78 -9.20 19.17 7.27
CA PRO A 78 -8.04 19.72 7.99
C PRO A 78 -6.93 18.72 8.32
N MET A 79 -7.24 17.42 8.43
CA MET A 79 -6.26 16.35 8.70
C MET A 79 -5.60 15.79 7.43
N LYS A 80 -5.96 16.31 6.25
CA LYS A 80 -5.44 15.84 4.95
C LYS A 80 -3.92 15.82 4.91
N ARG A 81 -3.22 16.87 5.35
CA ARG A 81 -1.74 16.91 5.36
C ARG A 81 -1.12 15.75 6.13
N ARG A 82 -1.70 15.35 7.25
CA ARG A 82 -1.22 14.20 8.04
C ARG A 82 -1.48 12.89 7.30
N CYS A 83 -2.68 12.76 6.72
CA CYS A 83 -3.09 11.61 5.93
C CYS A 83 -2.19 11.41 4.71
N ASP A 84 -1.93 12.48 3.95
CA ASP A 84 -1.13 12.46 2.72
C ASP A 84 0.29 11.94 2.97
N ARG A 85 0.88 12.19 4.15
CA ARG A 85 2.19 11.63 4.49
C ARG A 85 2.17 10.10 4.53
N ILE A 86 1.11 9.51 5.09
CA ILE A 86 0.94 8.06 5.14
C ILE A 86 0.64 7.54 3.74
N PHE A 87 -0.30 8.18 3.05
CA PHE A 87 -0.65 7.85 1.68
C PHE A 87 0.56 7.83 0.75
N ASN A 88 1.45 8.82 0.84
CA ASN A 88 2.64 8.88 0.01
C ASN A 88 3.64 7.75 0.31
N ILE A 89 3.73 7.29 1.55
CA ILE A 89 4.60 6.17 1.91
C ILE A 89 4.09 4.87 1.26
N VAL A 90 2.77 4.64 1.27
CA VAL A 90 2.19 3.36 0.84
C VAL A 90 1.78 3.32 -0.63
N HIS A 91 1.16 4.39 -1.13
CA HIS A 91 0.54 4.45 -2.46
C HIS A 91 1.41 5.19 -3.48
N ASN A 92 2.09 6.28 -3.08
CA ASN A 92 2.99 7.03 -3.97
C ASN A 92 4.46 6.74 -3.66
N ASN A 93 4.80 5.45 -3.50
CA ASN A 93 6.16 5.02 -3.20
C ASN A 93 6.97 4.83 -4.50
N PRO A 94 8.00 5.66 -4.76
CA PRO A 94 8.80 5.55 -5.98
C PRO A 94 9.56 4.21 -6.10
N CYS A 95 9.83 3.51 -5.00
CA CYS A 95 10.42 2.17 -5.10
C CYS A 95 9.45 1.17 -5.74
N ILE A 96 8.16 1.26 -5.40
CA ILE A 96 7.14 0.39 -5.95
C ILE A 96 6.85 0.72 -7.40
N GLU A 97 6.78 2.00 -7.74
CA GLU A 97 6.64 2.46 -9.13
C GLU A 97 7.75 1.86 -10.02
N LEU A 98 9.01 2.00 -9.59
CA LEU A 98 10.17 1.41 -10.29
C LEU A 98 10.07 -0.12 -10.43
N LEU A 99 9.58 -0.83 -9.41
CA LEU A 99 9.45 -2.29 -9.45
C LEU A 99 8.33 -2.74 -10.40
N LEU A 100 7.19 -2.05 -10.41
CA LEU A 100 6.05 -2.38 -11.25
C LEU A 100 6.34 -2.07 -12.73
N ASP A 101 7.02 -0.96 -13.02
CA ASP A 101 7.46 -0.64 -14.38
C ASP A 101 8.40 -1.70 -14.96
N LEU A 102 9.33 -2.19 -14.15
CA LEU A 102 10.21 -3.29 -14.52
C LEU A 102 9.42 -4.58 -14.78
N GLN A 103 8.43 -4.91 -13.96
CA GLN A 103 7.57 -6.08 -14.19
C GLN A 103 6.76 -5.97 -15.48
N ASN A 104 6.18 -4.81 -15.76
CA ASN A 104 5.42 -4.57 -16.99
C ASN A 104 6.31 -4.69 -18.24
N SER A 105 7.56 -4.20 -18.17
CA SER A 105 8.51 -4.34 -19.27
C SER A 105 9.01 -5.77 -19.49
N ILE A 106 9.09 -6.60 -18.45
CA ILE A 106 9.41 -8.03 -18.57
C ILE A 106 8.24 -8.80 -19.19
N ILE A 107 6.99 -8.52 -18.80
CA ILE A 107 5.80 -9.16 -19.40
C ILE A 107 5.70 -8.85 -20.89
N LEU A 108 5.96 -7.60 -21.31
CA LEU A 108 6.02 -7.23 -22.73
C LEU A 108 7.15 -7.94 -23.50
N LYS A 109 8.26 -8.26 -22.83
CA LYS A 109 9.34 -9.08 -23.42
C LYS A 109 9.04 -10.57 -23.42
N ALA A 110 8.11 -11.02 -22.57
CA ALA A 110 7.75 -12.42 -22.40
C ALA A 110 6.59 -12.88 -23.29
N THR A 111 5.97 -12.01 -24.09
CA THR A 111 5.06 -12.46 -25.17
C THR A 111 5.88 -13.01 -26.33
N PRO A 112 5.89 -14.33 -26.60
CA PRO A 112 6.41 -14.82 -27.86
C PRO A 112 5.45 -14.32 -28.95
N GLY A 113 5.99 -13.67 -29.97
CA GLY A 113 5.24 -13.19 -31.12
C GLY A 113 4.27 -14.26 -31.63
N ARG A 114 2.98 -13.92 -31.64
CA ARG A 114 1.94 -14.70 -32.31
C ARG A 114 2.16 -14.49 -33.81
N ARG A 115 2.45 -15.59 -34.52
CA ARG A 115 2.53 -15.68 -35.99
C ARG A 115 1.35 -15.04 -36.68
#